data_AF-A0A510E296-F1
#
_entry.id   AF-A0A510E296-F1
#
_cell.length_a   1.000
_cell.length_b   1.000
_cell.length_c   1.000
_cell.angle_alpha   90.00
_cell.angle_beta   90.00
_cell.angle_gamma   90.00
#
_symmetry.space_group_name_H-M   'P 1'
#
loop_
_entity.id
_entity.type
_entity.pdbx_description
1 polymer ?
#
loop_
_entity_poly.entity_id
_entity_poly.type
_entity_poly.pdbx_seq_one_letter_code
_entity_poly.pdbx_strand_id
1 'polypeptide(L)' 'MLKHDKIIYIEVKKGTNEKETKFYVKARSFKSKDYNSPEKYILLNSRKEKPPRNATIVKVDDLPLEVKEKLLK' A
#
# COMPACT_ATOMS: atom_id res chain seq x y z
N MET A 1 -5.68 -4.34 -21.77
CA MET A 1 -5.68 -3.28 -20.76
C MET A 1 -6.28 -3.84 -19.47
N LEU A 2 -5.44 -4.25 -18.51
CA LEU A 2 -5.93 -4.78 -17.22
C LEU A 2 -6.78 -3.70 -16.54
N LYS A 3 -8.07 -3.95 -16.31
CA LYS A 3 -8.96 -3.00 -15.65
C LYS A 3 -8.41 -2.69 -14.25
N HIS A 4 -7.85 -1.49 -14.09
CA HIS A 4 -7.53 -0.94 -12.78
C HIS A 4 -8.85 -0.67 -12.07
N ASP A 5 -9.04 -1.27 -10.92
CA ASP A 5 -10.36 -1.28 -10.32
C ASP A 5 -10.46 -0.29 -9.15
N LYS A 6 -9.39 -0.15 -8.36
CA LYS A 6 -9.44 0.70 -7.17
C LYS A 6 -8.10 1.34 -6.83
N ILE A 7 -8.17 2.61 -6.44
CA ILE A 7 -7.08 3.29 -5.74
C ILE A 7 -7.20 2.92 -4.27
N ILE A 8 -6.11 2.41 -3.71
CA ILE A 8 -5.98 2.11 -2.29
C ILE A 8 -4.83 2.92 -1.69
N TYR A 9 -4.80 2.99 -0.36
CA TYR A 9 -3.72 3.59 0.40
C TYR A 9 -3.16 2.54 1.34
N ILE A 10 -1.85 2.35 1.29
CA ILE A 10 -1.15 1.38 2.13
C ILE A 10 -0.61 2.12 3.34
N GLU A 11 -1.04 1.71 4.52
CA GLU A 11 -0.55 2.23 5.80
C GLU A 11 0.82 1.61 6.10
N VAL A 12 1.85 2.46 6.15
CA VAL A 12 3.21 2.10 6.51
C VAL A 12 3.56 2.75 7.85
N LYS A 13 4.00 1.93 8.79
CA LYS A 13 4.55 2.37 10.07
C LYS A 13 6.05 2.11 10.05
N LYS A 14 6.86 3.15 10.19
CA LYS A 14 8.33 3.04 10.22
C LYS A 14 8.85 3.77 11.46
N GLY A 15 9.59 3.06 12.29
CA GLY A 15 10.16 3.62 13.52
C GLY A 15 10.44 2.56 14.58
N THR A 16 11.36 2.86 15.48
CA THR A 16 11.53 2.15 16.76
C THR A 16 10.48 2.62 17.77
N ASN A 17 10.25 1.84 18.82
CA ASN A 17 9.17 2.02 19.83
C ASN A 17 9.03 3.44 20.41
N GLU A 18 10.04 4.30 20.29
CA GLU A 18 10.06 5.67 20.82
C GLU A 18 9.68 6.76 19.78
N LYS A 19 9.72 6.45 18.47
CA LYS A 19 9.34 7.37 17.36
C LYS A 19 8.72 6.60 16.19
N GLU A 20 7.44 6.23 16.32
CA GLU A 20 6.66 5.64 15.20
C GLU A 20 6.24 6.75 14.22
N THR A 21 6.77 6.71 13.00
CA THR A 21 6.31 7.57 11.90
C THR A 21 5.30 6.80 11.06
N LYS A 22 4.06 7.30 11.01
CA LYS A 22 2.98 6.73 10.22
C LYS A 22 2.79 7.51 8.93
N PHE A 23 2.82 6.82 7.79
CA PHE A 23 2.53 7.42 6.48
C PHE A 23 1.75 6.46 5.59
N TYR A 24 1.20 7.00 4.50
CA TYR A 24 0.35 6.28 3.58
C TYR A 24 0.90 6.35 2.17
N VAL A 25 0.99 5.20 1.50
CA VAL A 25 1.46 5.10 0.12
C VAL A 25 0.28 4.81 -0.78
N LYS A 26 0.08 5.65 -1.80
CA LYS A 26 -0.99 5.43 -2.77
C LYS A 26 -0.63 4.24 -3.67
N ALA A 27 -1.56 3.32 -3.90
CA ALA A 27 -1.36 2.21 -4.81
C ALA A 27 -2.61 1.94 -5.66
N ARG A 28 -2.41 1.34 -6.84
CA ARG A 28 -3.50 0.78 -7.65
C ARG A 28 -3.60 -0.71 -7.38
N SER A 29 -4.82 -1.20 -7.18
CA SER A 29 -5.12 -2.62 -7.05
C SER A 29 -5.80 -3.15 -8.31
N PHE A 30 -5.37 -4.31 -8.80
CA PHE A 30 -6.00 -5.03 -9.90
C PHE A 30 -6.93 -6.12 -9.40
N LYS A 31 -8.20 -6.08 -9.81
CA LYS A 31 -9.19 -7.12 -9.43
C LYS A 31 -8.87 -8.50 -10.01
N SER A 32 -8.33 -8.53 -11.23
CA SER A 32 -8.08 -9.77 -11.97
C SER A 32 -6.89 -10.58 -11.48
N LYS A 33 -6.20 -10.12 -10.43
CA LYS A 33 -5.00 -10.75 -9.89
C LYS A 33 -5.28 -11.28 -8.49
N ASP A 34 -4.69 -12.43 -8.17
CA ASP A 34 -4.77 -13.06 -6.86
C ASP A 34 -4.28 -12.12 -5.76
N TYR A 35 -4.91 -12.20 -4.59
CA TYR A 35 -4.57 -11.36 -3.44
C TYR A 35 -3.09 -11.45 -3.05
N ASN A 36 -2.51 -12.66 -3.12
CA ASN A 36 -1.11 -12.91 -2.80
C ASN A 36 -0.14 -12.55 -3.94
N SER A 37 -0.64 -12.17 -5.11
CA SER A 37 0.23 -11.82 -6.24
C SER A 37 0.78 -10.40 -6.07
N PRO A 38 2.11 -10.20 -6.12
CA PRO A 38 2.72 -8.87 -6.01
C PRO A 38 2.29 -7.94 -7.16
N GLU A 39 2.01 -8.51 -8.33
CA GLU A 39 1.53 -7.78 -9.51
C GLU A 39 0.15 -7.15 -9.32
N LYS A 40 -0.61 -7.59 -8.32
CA LYS A 40 -1.90 -6.99 -7.95
C LYS A 40 -1.75 -5.54 -7.51
N TYR A 41 -0.61 -5.18 -6.95
CA TYR A 41 -0.37 -3.89 -6.32
C TYR A 41 0.68 -3.09 -7.10
N ILE A 42 0.25 -2.01 -7.75
CA ILE A 42 1.19 -1.02 -8.30
C ILE A 42 1.31 0.13 -7.30
N LEU A 43 2.46 0.21 -6.66
CA LEU A 43 2.82 1.35 -5.82
C LEU A 43 2.96 2.60 -6.71
N LEU A 44 2.27 3.66 -6.33
CA LEU A 44 2.47 4.98 -6.93
C LEU A 44 3.50 5.73 -6.08
N ASN A 45 4.34 6.55 -6.72
CA ASN A 45 5.38 7.34 -6.06
C ASN A 45 4.79 8.55 -5.30
N SER A 46 3.81 8.30 -4.43
CA SER A 46 3.08 9.30 -3.66
C SER A 46 2.92 8.83 -2.23
N ARG A 47 3.70 9.47 -1.34
CA ARG A 47 3.60 9.33 0.11
C ARG A 47 2.75 10.48 0.65
N LYS A 48 1.86 10.17 1.60
CA LYS A 48 1.01 11.15 2.29
C LYS A 48 1.03 10.89 3.80
N GLU A 49 0.96 11.95 4.59
CA GLU A 49 0.80 11.84 6.04
C GLU A 49 -0.61 11.38 6.43
N LYS A 50 -1.62 11.78 5.64
CA LYS A 50 -3.03 11.43 5.86
C LYS A 50 -3.68 10.93 4.56
N PRO A 51 -4.47 9.85 4.62
CA PRO A 51 -5.22 9.37 3.48
C PRO A 51 -6.50 10.21 3.30
N PRO A 52 -7.11 10.22 2.11
CA PRO A 52 -8.46 10.75 1.93
C PRO A 52 -9.47 10.07 2.87
N ARG A 53 -10.51 10.81 3.30
CA ARG A 53 -11.49 10.36 4.31
C ARG A 53 -12.19 9.03 3.96
N ASN A 54 -12.46 8.79 2.68
CA ASN A 54 -13.16 7.59 2.18
C ASN A 54 -12.21 6.62 1.44
N ALA A 55 -10.90 6.75 1.65
CA ALA A 55 -9.92 5.87 1.03
C ALA A 55 -10.00 4.44 1.59
N THR A 56 -9.83 3.45 0.73
CA THR A 56 -9.58 2.07 1.19
C THR A 56 -8.14 1.99 1.71
N ILE A 57 -7.99 1.70 2.99
CA ILE A 57 -6.68 1.56 3.66
C ILE A 57 -6.36 0.08 3.80
N VAL A 58 -5.13 -0.31 3.44
CA VAL A 58 -4.59 -1.67 3.60
C VAL A 58 -3.33 -1.58 4.45
N LYS A 59 -3.14 -2.48 5.42
CA LYS A 59 -1.91 -2.49 6.24
C LYS A 59 -0.79 -3.16 5.46
N VAL A 60 0.45 -2.73 5.70
CA VAL A 60 1.63 -3.40 5.13
C VAL A 60 1.65 -4.90 5.46
N ASP A 61 1.18 -5.31 6.64
CA ASP A 61 1.18 -6.70 7.07
C ASP A 61 0.32 -7.63 6.21
N ASP A 62 -0.71 -7.09 5.56
CA ASP A 62 -1.64 -7.84 4.71
C ASP A 62 -1.15 -7.96 3.25
N LEU A 63 -0.03 -7.34 2.90
CA LEU A 63 0.49 -7.35 1.53
C LEU A 63 1.42 -8.53 1.24
N PRO A 64 1.62 -8.91 -0.03
CA PRO A 64 2.64 -9.88 -0.42
C PRO A 64 4.05 -9.42 -0.02
N LEU A 65 4.93 -10.36 0.33
CA LEU A 65 6.29 -10.09 0.84
C LEU A 65 7.07 -9.10 -0.05
N GLU A 66 7.10 -9.33 -1.36
CA GLU A 66 7.81 -8.45 -2.31
C GLU A 66 7.32 -6.99 -2.27
N VAL A 67 6.02 -6.78 -2.02
CA VAL A 67 5.44 -5.43 -1.92
C VAL A 67 5.84 -4.79 -0.59
N LYS A 68 5.87 -5.57 0.50
CA LYS A 68 6.34 -5.11 1.81
C LYS A 68 7.79 -4.64 1.74
N GLU A 69 8.67 -5.44 1.12
CA GLU A 69 10.09 -5.10 0.98
C GLU A 69 10.29 -3.80 0.18
N LYS A 70 9.52 -3.60 -0.90
CA LYS A 70 9.55 -2.35 -1.67
C LYS A 70 9.11 -1.12 -0.88
N LEU A 71 8.23 -1.28 0.10
CA LEU A 71 7.71 -0.19 0.94
C LEU A 71 8.62 0.14 2.13
N LEU A 72 9.29 -0.87 2.68
CA LEU A 72 10.10 -0.74 3.89
C LEU A 72 11.55 -0.35 3.61
N LYS A 73 12.04 -0.55 2.38
CA LYS A 73 13.32 -0.01 1.89
C LYS A 73 13.38 1.52 2.06
#